data_AF-A0A6M8UI69-F1
#
_entry.id   AF-A0A6M8UI69-F1
#
_cell.length_a   1.000
_cell.length_b   1.000
_cell.length_c   1.000
_cell.angle_alpha   90.00
_cell.angle_beta   90.00
_cell.angle_gamma   90.00
#
_symmetry.space_group_name_H-M   'P 1'
#
loop_
_entity.id
_entity.type
_entity.pdbx_description
1 polymer ?
#
loop_
_entity_poly.entity_id
_entity_poly.type
_entity_poly.pdbx_seq_one_letter_code
_entity_poly.pdbx_strand_id
1 'polypeptide(L)' 'MSYIEDNIHLLSAFNRHDSKTVATMKEYVLPWAKERLKNLEDLNELCPPAVFLNDINELRQGIKTCEERLQAL' A
#
# COMPACT_ATOMS: atom_id res chain seq x y z
N MET A 1 8.60 7.33 -13.28
CA MET A 1 8.49 6.89 -11.88
C MET A 1 7.25 7.51 -11.32
N SER A 2 6.23 6.69 -11.13
CA SER A 2 4.96 7.12 -10.53
C SER A 2 5.20 7.26 -9.03
N TYR A 3 4.67 8.31 -8.39
CA TYR A 3 4.68 8.45 -6.92
C TYR A 3 4.11 7.22 -6.18
N ILE A 4 3.40 6.34 -6.88
CA ILE A 4 2.84 5.10 -6.36
C ILE A 4 3.94 4.03 -6.14
N GLU A 5 4.88 3.87 -7.08
CA GLU A 5 5.94 2.86 -7.00
C GLU A 5 6.83 3.07 -5.75
N ASP A 6 7.25 4.31 -5.51
CA ASP A 6 8.10 4.66 -4.37
C ASP A 6 7.40 4.42 -3.02
N ASN A 7 6.09 4.64 -2.94
CA ASN A 7 5.32 4.43 -1.73
C ASN A 7 4.97 2.95 -1.49
N ILE A 8 4.83 2.15 -2.56
CA ILE A 8 4.64 0.69 -2.45
C ILE A 8 5.91 0.01 -1.93
N HIS A 9 7.10 0.52 -2.29
CA HIS A 9 8.35 0.02 -1.71
C HIS A 9 8.40 0.16 -0.19
N LEU A 10 7.81 1.22 0.39
CA LEU A 10 7.73 1.39 1.85
C LEU A 10 6.89 0.29 2.52
N LEU A 11 5.84 -0.22 1.86
CA LEU A 11 5.00 -1.29 2.38
C LEU A 11 5.73 -2.65 2.47
N SER A 12 6.76 -2.85 1.63
CA SER A 12 7.48 -4.13 1.54
C SER A 12 8.86 -4.13 2.21
N ALA A 13 9.52 -2.97 2.29
CA ALA A 13 10.93 -2.86 2.69
C ALA A 13 11.20 -2.24 4.07
N PHE A 14 10.17 -1.88 4.84
CA PHE A 14 10.37 -1.25 6.15
C PHE A 14 11.09 -2.15 7.17
N ASN A 15 11.85 -1.50 8.07
CA ASN A 15 12.56 -2.19 9.15
C ASN A 15 11.58 -2.61 10.25
N ARG A 16 11.27 -3.91 10.27
CA ARG A 16 10.36 -4.52 11.26
C ARG A 16 10.91 -4.59 12.68
N HIS A 17 12.22 -4.44 12.87
CA HIS A 17 12.86 -4.50 14.19
C HIS A 17 12.92 -3.14 14.89
N ASP A 18 12.60 -2.05 14.18
CA ASP A 18 12.46 -0.72 14.77
C ASP A 18 11.02 -0.45 15.16
N SER A 19 10.76 -0.31 16.46
CA SER A 19 9.42 -0.11 17.01
C SER A 19 8.77 1.19 16.55
N LYS A 20 9.56 2.24 16.30
CA LYS A 20 9.05 3.51 15.76
C LYS A 20 8.58 3.34 14.33
N THR A 21 9.39 2.69 13.48
CA THR A 21 9.01 2.36 12.11
C THR A 21 7.73 1.51 12.08
N VAL A 22 7.64 0.47 12.92
CA VAL A 22 6.43 -0.37 13.00
C VAL A 22 5.19 0.43 13.41
N ALA A 23 5.32 1.32 14.40
CA ALA A 23 4.22 2.20 14.81
C ALA A 23 3.79 3.11 13.66
N THR A 24 4.75 3.74 12.95
CA THR A 24 4.45 4.59 11.79
C THR A 24 3.76 3.82 10.67
N MET A 25 4.18 2.58 10.40
CA MET A 25 3.52 1.73 9.40
C MET A 25 2.08 1.41 9.79
N LYS A 26 1.81 1.10 11.06
CA LYS A 26 0.47 0.77 11.56
C LYS A 26 -0.46 1.99 11.61
N GLU A 27 0.04 3.14 12.06
CA GLU A 27 -0.77 4.33 12.33
C GLU A 27 -1.02 5.20 11.09
N TYR A 28 -0.06 5.26 10.16
CA TYR A 28 -0.13 6.21 9.04
C TYR A 28 -0.07 5.52 7.68
N VAL A 29 0.94 4.68 7.45
CA VAL A 29 1.23 4.18 6.08
C VAL A 29 0.24 3.12 5.63
N LEU A 30 -0.10 2.15 6.48
CA LEU A 30 -1.08 1.11 6.14
C LEU A 30 -2.50 1.68 5.96
N PRO A 31 -3.01 2.57 6.84
CA PRO A 31 -4.28 3.25 6.61
C PRO A 31 -4.31 4.06 5.31
N TRP A 32 -3.27 4.86 5.04
CA TRP A 32 -3.14 5.61 3.80
C TRP A 32 -3.17 4.70 2.56
N ALA A 33 -2.44 3.59 2.59
CA ALA A 33 -2.40 2.65 1.48
C ALA A 33 -3.77 2.04 1.19
N LYS A 34 -4.53 1.68 2.24
CA LYS A 34 -5.91 1.16 2.11
C LYS A 34 -6.86 2.20 1.53
N GLU A 35 -6.79 3.45 2.00
CA GLU A 35 -7.58 4.55 1.45
C GLU A 35 -7.23 4.80 -0.02
N ARG A 36 -5.94 4.77 -0.36
CA ARG A 36 -5.49 4.95 -1.75
C ARG A 36 -5.97 3.82 -2.65
N LEU A 37 -5.96 2.58 -2.19
CA LEU A 37 -6.49 1.43 -2.94
C LEU A 37 -7.96 1.63 -3.26
N LYS A 38 -8.77 2.00 -2.26
CA LYS A 38 -10.19 2.30 -2.47
C LYS A 38 -10.40 3.41 -3.50
N ASN A 39 -9.65 4.51 -3.38
CA ASN A 39 -9.75 5.60 -4.35
C ASN A 39 -9.41 5.16 -5.79
N LEU A 40 -8.43 4.26 -5.96
CA LEU A 40 -8.09 3.72 -7.27
C LEU A 40 -9.16 2.77 -7.80
N GLU A 41 -9.73 1.91 -6.94
CA GLU A 41 -10.86 1.03 -7.27
C GLU A 41 -12.08 1.88 -7.72
N ASP A 42 -12.45 2.91 -6.96
CA ASP A 42 -13.54 3.83 -7.29
C ASP A 42 -13.30 4.56 -8.63
N LEU A 43 -12.07 5.05 -8.86
CA LEU A 43 -11.71 5.70 -10.13
C LEU A 43 -11.73 4.74 -11.32
N ASN A 44 -11.32 3.48 -11.10
CA ASN A 44 -11.33 2.46 -12.14
C ASN A 44 -12.75 2.04 -12.52
N GLU A 45 -13.72 2.10 -11.60
CA GLU A 45 -15.14 1.93 -11.91
C GLU A 45 -15.72 3.08 -12.75
N LEU A 46 -15.29 4.32 -12.47
CA LEU A 46 -15.77 5.53 -13.15
C LEU A 46 -15.12 5.76 -14.53
N CYS A 47 -13.91 5.27 -14.76
CA CYS A 47 -13.16 5.47 -15.99
C CYS A 47 -12.71 4.13 -16.61
N PRO A 48 -13.59 3.42 -17.34
CA PRO A 48 -13.18 2.28 -18.16
C PRO A 48 -12.42 2.81 -19.38
N PRO A 49 -11.09 2.73 -19.39
CA PRO A 49 -10.33 1.48 -19.49
C PRO A 49 -9.57 1.14 -18.20
N ALA A 50 -9.05 -0.09 -18.10
CA ALA A 50 -8.27 -0.65 -16.98
C ALA A 50 -6.93 0.07 -16.65
N VAL A 51 -6.89 1.40 -16.73
CA VAL A 51 -5.72 2.28 -16.58
C VAL A 51 -5.10 2.11 -15.20
N PHE A 52 -5.92 1.92 -14.17
CA PHE A 52 -5.47 1.81 -12.78
C PHE A 52 -5.30 0.36 -12.30
N LEU A 53 -5.55 -0.63 -13.16
CA LEU A 53 -5.59 -2.04 -12.73
C LEU A 53 -4.22 -2.53 -12.24
N ASN A 54 -3.13 -2.05 -12.85
CA ASN A 54 -1.77 -2.35 -12.39
C ASN A 54 -1.49 -1.73 -11.03
N ASP A 55 -1.77 -0.43 -10.86
CA ASP A 55 -1.59 0.28 -9.59
C ASP A 55 -2.41 -0.36 -8.45
N ILE A 56 -3.66 -0.77 -8.75
CA ILE A 56 -4.53 -1.50 -7.81
C ILE A 56 -3.88 -2.82 -7.39
N ASN A 57 -3.38 -3.61 -8.36
CA ASN A 57 -2.77 -4.90 -8.08
C ASN A 57 -1.49 -4.76 -7.26
N GLU A 58 -0.61 -3.83 -7.63
CA GLU A 58 0.63 -3.58 -6.90
C GLU A 58 0.36 -3.08 -5.48
N LEU A 59 -0.59 -2.15 -5.31
CA LEU A 59 -0.93 -1.62 -3.99
C LEU A 59 -1.60 -2.67 -3.11
N ARG A 60 -2.49 -3.50 -3.68
CA ARG A 60 -3.12 -4.62 -2.97
C ARG A 60 -2.07 -5.64 -2.50
N GLN A 61 -1.09 -5.96 -3.35
CA GLN A 61 0.01 -6.86 -2.99
C GLN A 61 0.90 -6.24 -1.90
N GLY A 62 1.24 -4.95 -2.02
CA GLY A 62 2.02 -4.22 -1.02
C GLY A 62 1.34 -4.19 0.35
N ILE A 63 0.04 -3.89 0.40
CA ILE A 63 -0.76 -3.91 1.63
C ILE A 63 -0.71 -5.29 2.28
N LYS A 64 -0.96 -6.35 1.51
CA LYS A 64 -0.93 -7.73 2.01
C LYS A 64 0.44 -8.06 2.63
N THR A 65 1.53 -7.76 1.93
CA THR A 65 2.89 -7.98 2.45
C THR A 65 3.16 -7.16 3.72
N CYS A 66 2.68 -5.92 3.79
CA CYS A 66 2.80 -5.08 4.98
C CYS A 66 2.07 -5.72 6.17
N GLU A 67 0.83 -6.16 5.99
CA GLU A 67 0.05 -6.82 7.04
C GLU A 67 0.70 -8.11 7.53
N GLU A 68 1.16 -8.98 6.62
CA GLU A 68 1.89 -10.21 6.96
C GLU A 68 3.14 -9.91 7.80
N ARG A 69 3.91 -8.89 7.41
CA ARG A 69 5.12 -8.48 8.15
C ARG A 69 4.79 -7.89 9.52
N LEU A 70 3.67 -7.18 9.66
CA LEU A 70 3.21 -6.59 10.92
C LEU A 70 2.58 -7.60 11.88
N GLN A 71 2.01 -8.71 11.37
CA GLN A 71 1.49 -9.83 12.17
C GLN A 71 2.59 -10.81 12.61
N ALA A 72 3.69 -10.90 11.86
CA ALA A 72 4.86 -11.73 12.22
C ALA A 72 5.73 -11.12 13.34
N LEU A 73 5.30 -10.00 13.94
CA LEU A 73 5.91 -9.30 15.08
C LEU A 73 5.08 -9.53 16.35
#